data_AF-A0A496WLM7-F1
#
_entry.id   AF-A0A496WLM7-F1
#
_cell.length_a   1.000
_cell.length_b   1.000
_cell.length_c   1.000
_cell.angle_alpha   90.00
_cell.angle_beta   90.00
_cell.angle_gamma   90.00
#
_symmetry.space_group_name_H-M   'P 1'
#
loop_
_entity.id
_entity.type
_entity.pdbx_description
1 polymer ?
#
loop_
_entity_poly.entity_id
_entity_poly.type
_entity_poly.pdbx_seq_one_letter_code
_entity_poly.pdbx_strand_id
1 'polypeptide(L)'
;MALYDTCGGKTRAGGLCKRPAGWGTDHAGQGRCKLHAGVSATVTHGRYSKIKRPEIKAVIEQYQTDPDPLNLLPELAFLRSVLHNYVDGNGMPPDPETTSKLLAEISRIVARIEKVKSDNHVTRADLCRIMQEMGRTVDRYVDDNSTKEKIRDDWLSIRL
;
A
#
# COMPACT_ATOMS: atom_id res chain seq x y z
N MET A 1 -57.45 -6.85 16.42
CA MET A 1 -56.20 -7.47 15.90
C MET A 1 -55.39 -6.39 15.21
N ALA A 2 -54.21 -6.05 15.72
CA ALA A 2 -53.36 -5.05 15.08
C ALA A 2 -52.85 -5.60 13.74
N LEU A 3 -53.23 -4.95 12.63
CA LEU A 3 -52.68 -5.16 11.28
C LEU A 3 -51.21 -4.73 11.33
N TYR A 4 -50.30 -5.66 11.62
CA TYR A 4 -48.90 -5.38 11.38
C TYR A 4 -48.69 -5.29 9.87
N ASP A 5 -48.07 -4.21 9.42
CA ASP A 5 -47.64 -4.09 8.03
C ASP A 5 -46.76 -5.29 7.65
N THR A 6 -46.80 -5.70 6.39
CA THR A 6 -45.93 -6.77 5.89
C THR A 6 -44.57 -6.20 5.51
N CYS A 7 -43.54 -7.04 5.52
CA CYS A 7 -42.16 -6.63 5.22
C CYS A 7 -42.00 -5.86 3.89
N GLY A 8 -42.82 -6.15 2.87
CA GLY A 8 -42.78 -5.44 1.58
C GLY A 8 -41.53 -5.65 0.73
N GLY A 9 -40.57 -6.48 1.17
CA GLY A 9 -39.35 -6.79 0.40
C GLY A 9 -39.63 -7.72 -0.78
N LYS A 10 -38.95 -7.54 -1.92
CA LYS A 10 -39.04 -8.47 -3.06
C LYS A 10 -38.33 -9.78 -2.74
N THR A 11 -39.04 -10.88 -2.91
CA THR A 11 -38.50 -12.25 -2.82
C THR A 11 -37.70 -12.58 -4.08
N ARG A 12 -36.88 -13.63 -4.02
CA ARG A 12 -36.11 -14.12 -5.19
C ARG A 12 -37.00 -14.57 -6.36
N ALA A 13 -38.23 -14.97 -6.09
CA ALA A 13 -39.23 -15.34 -7.11
C ALA A 13 -40.03 -14.12 -7.65
N GLY A 14 -39.64 -12.90 -7.27
CA GLY A 14 -40.24 -11.66 -7.79
C GLY A 14 -41.45 -11.13 -7.02
N GLY A 15 -42.12 -11.95 -6.22
CA GLY A 15 -43.27 -11.54 -5.38
C GLY A 15 -42.87 -10.78 -4.10
N LEU A 16 -43.83 -10.10 -3.45
CA LEU A 16 -43.60 -9.39 -2.18
C LEU A 16 -43.54 -10.34 -0.97
N CYS A 17 -42.72 -9.98 0.02
CA CYS A 17 -42.56 -10.73 1.25
C CYS A 17 -43.80 -10.61 2.14
N LYS A 18 -44.43 -11.75 2.43
CA LYS A 18 -45.63 -11.85 3.27
C LYS A 18 -45.34 -12.00 4.77
N ARG A 19 -44.07 -11.94 5.18
CA ARG A 19 -43.73 -12.00 6.62
C ARG A 19 -44.14 -10.69 7.30
N PRO A 20 -44.45 -10.71 8.61
CA PRO A 20 -44.65 -9.49 9.38
C PRO A 20 -43.47 -8.53 9.21
N ALA A 21 -43.74 -7.22 9.19
CA ALA A 21 -42.71 -6.20 9.23
C ALA A 21 -41.81 -6.41 10.45
N GLY A 22 -40.50 -6.21 10.28
CA GLY A 22 -39.52 -6.42 11.34
C GLY A 22 -39.37 -7.88 11.79
N TRP A 23 -39.93 -8.87 11.09
CA TRP A 23 -39.84 -10.27 11.49
C TRP A 23 -38.37 -10.70 11.64
N GLY A 24 -38.01 -11.22 12.82
CA GLY A 24 -36.66 -11.64 13.17
C GLY A 24 -35.67 -10.49 13.42
N THR A 25 -36.14 -9.27 13.69
CA THR A 25 -35.37 -8.06 14.03
C THR A 25 -35.70 -7.57 15.44
N ASP A 26 -34.99 -6.53 15.91
CA ASP A 26 -35.28 -5.79 17.15
C ASP A 26 -36.43 -4.75 17.01
N HIS A 27 -36.95 -4.54 15.80
CA HIS A 27 -38.04 -3.61 15.50
C HIS A 27 -39.27 -4.33 14.94
N ALA A 28 -39.83 -5.25 15.72
CA ALA A 28 -41.00 -6.04 15.34
C ALA A 28 -42.22 -5.14 14.99
N GLY A 29 -42.83 -5.39 13.83
CA GLY A 29 -43.94 -4.61 13.30
C GLY A 29 -43.53 -3.42 12.44
N GLN A 30 -42.23 -3.15 12.25
CA GLN A 30 -41.75 -2.02 11.45
C GLN A 30 -40.80 -2.47 10.33
N GLY A 31 -40.86 -1.81 9.17
CA GLY A 31 -39.88 -1.97 8.09
C GLY A 31 -39.69 -3.40 7.55
N ARG A 32 -38.50 -3.64 6.98
CA ARG A 32 -38.16 -4.92 6.34
C ARG A 32 -37.81 -5.98 7.39
N CYS A 33 -38.09 -7.25 7.09
CA CYS A 33 -37.72 -8.37 7.95
C CYS A 33 -36.23 -8.73 7.83
N LYS A 34 -35.75 -9.59 8.72
CA LYS A 34 -34.37 -10.12 8.72
C LYS A 34 -33.88 -10.62 7.36
N LEU A 35 -34.76 -11.23 6.58
CA LEU A 35 -34.41 -11.79 5.26
C LEU A 35 -34.31 -10.73 4.15
N HIS A 36 -34.88 -9.54 4.36
CA HIS A 36 -34.85 -8.44 3.40
C HIS A 36 -34.10 -7.22 3.96
N ALA A 37 -33.00 -7.48 4.67
CA ALA A 37 -32.10 -6.47 5.24
C ALA A 37 -32.68 -5.63 6.40
N GLY A 38 -33.65 -6.16 7.16
CA GLY A 38 -34.09 -5.53 8.41
C GLY A 38 -32.99 -5.50 9.49
N VAL A 39 -32.24 -6.59 9.66
CA VAL A 39 -31.26 -6.72 10.77
C VAL A 39 -29.85 -6.28 10.40
N SER A 40 -29.53 -6.18 9.11
CA SER A 40 -28.14 -6.02 8.67
C SER A 40 -28.00 -4.74 7.88
N ALA A 41 -27.39 -3.73 8.51
CA ALA A 41 -26.59 -2.76 7.79
C ALA A 41 -25.66 -3.56 6.87
N THR A 42 -25.89 -3.46 5.57
CA THR A 42 -25.09 -4.14 4.56
C THR A 42 -23.64 -3.90 4.90
N VAL A 43 -22.88 -4.96 5.22
CA VAL A 43 -21.43 -4.85 5.29
C VAL A 43 -21.01 -4.45 3.89
N THR A 44 -20.74 -3.16 3.70
CA THR A 44 -20.20 -2.63 2.46
C THR A 44 -18.84 -3.27 2.31
N HIS A 45 -18.78 -4.31 1.48
CA HIS A 45 -17.52 -4.97 1.14
C HIS A 45 -16.55 -3.92 0.59
N GLY A 46 -15.27 -4.01 0.97
CA GLY A 46 -14.20 -3.14 0.47
C GLY A 46 -13.69 -2.11 1.47
N ARG A 47 -13.10 -1.03 0.93
CA ARG A 47 -12.33 0.01 1.64
C ARG A 47 -13.07 0.70 2.79
N TYR A 48 -14.40 0.69 2.79
CA TYR A 48 -15.25 1.33 3.79
C TYR A 48 -15.83 0.36 4.83
N SER A 49 -15.45 -0.92 4.79
CA SER A 49 -15.86 -1.87 5.82
C SER A 49 -15.21 -1.49 7.16
N LYS A 50 -16.02 -1.36 8.22
CA LYS A 50 -15.49 -1.18 9.57
C LYS A 50 -14.72 -2.44 9.96
N ILE A 51 -13.42 -2.30 10.23
CA ILE A 51 -12.58 -3.40 10.69
C ILE A 51 -13.12 -3.89 12.04
N LYS A 52 -13.67 -5.10 12.05
CA LYS A 52 -14.32 -5.68 13.25
C LYS A 52 -13.35 -6.32 14.24
N ARG A 53 -12.05 -6.35 13.93
CA ARG A 53 -11.00 -6.99 14.74
C ARG A 53 -10.16 -5.91 15.44
N PRO A 54 -10.27 -5.72 16.75
CA PRO A 54 -9.56 -4.67 17.49
C PRO A 54 -8.03 -4.75 17.34
N GLU A 55 -7.48 -5.97 17.37
CA GLU A 55 -6.02 -6.16 17.27
C GLU A 55 -5.47 -5.70 15.91
N ILE A 56 -6.13 -6.07 14.81
CA ILE A 56 -5.74 -5.62 13.47
C ILE A 56 -5.89 -4.10 13.35
N LYS A 57 -6.93 -3.52 13.96
CA LYS A 57 -7.15 -2.07 13.98
C LYS A 57 -5.99 -1.36 14.69
N ALA A 58 -5.56 -1.85 15.85
CA ALA A 58 -4.44 -1.30 16.59
C ALA A 58 -3.12 -1.35 15.79
N VAL A 59 -2.85 -2.49 15.13
CA VAL A 59 -1.66 -2.64 14.28
C VAL A 59 -1.72 -1.69 13.07
N ILE A 60 -2.88 -1.53 12.43
CA ILE A 60 -3.05 -0.56 11.34
C ILE A 60 -2.82 0.87 11.81
N GLU A 61 -3.37 1.25 12.96
CA GLU A 61 -3.17 2.58 13.54
C GLU A 61 -1.70 2.84 13.83
N GLN A 62 -0.95 1.82 14.31
CA GLN A 62 0.49 1.91 14.48
C GLN A 62 1.21 2.19 13.15
N TYR A 63 0.96 1.40 12.10
CA TYR A 63 1.60 1.61 10.80
C TYR A 63 1.18 2.90 10.09
N GLN A 64 0.02 3.47 10.41
CA GLN A 64 -0.39 4.79 9.91
C GLN A 64 0.46 5.93 10.48
N THR A 65 1.11 5.71 11.62
CA THR A 65 1.99 6.69 12.27
C THR A 65 3.47 6.50 11.92
N ASP A 66 3.79 5.54 11.05
CA ASP A 66 5.16 5.28 10.62
C ASP A 66 5.71 6.47 9.82
N PRO A 67 6.86 7.07 10.22
CA PRO A 67 7.47 8.17 9.48
C PRO A 67 8.03 7.74 8.11
N ASP A 68 8.27 6.44 7.88
CA ASP A 68 8.83 5.92 6.63
C ASP A 68 8.06 4.66 6.16
N PRO A 69 6.79 4.81 5.75
CA PRO A 69 5.91 3.70 5.42
C PRO A 69 6.29 2.96 4.13
N LEU A 70 7.30 3.45 3.39
CA LEU A 70 7.83 2.81 2.17
C LEU A 70 9.12 2.02 2.43
N ASN A 71 9.63 2.04 3.67
CA ASN A 71 10.82 1.30 4.05
C ASN A 71 10.54 -0.20 4.21
N LEU A 72 10.86 -0.96 3.17
CA LEU A 72 10.69 -2.42 3.14
C LEU A 72 11.90 -3.20 3.68
N LEU A 73 12.91 -2.52 4.26
CA LEU A 73 14.09 -3.20 4.82
C LEU A 73 13.74 -4.17 5.97
N PRO A 74 12.82 -3.85 6.89
CA PRO A 74 12.42 -4.80 7.95
C PRO A 74 11.80 -6.09 7.40
N GLU A 75 10.93 -6.01 6.39
CA GLU A 75 10.30 -7.16 5.75
C GLU A 75 11.33 -8.02 5.01
N LEU A 76 12.29 -7.38 4.34
CA LEU A 76 13.40 -8.08 3.70
C LEU A 76 14.25 -8.84 4.73
N ALA A 77 14.59 -8.21 5.86
CA ALA A 77 15.34 -8.83 6.93
C ALA A 77 14.56 -10.01 7.54
N PHE A 78 13.25 -9.83 7.76
CA PHE A 78 12.36 -10.88 8.26
C PHE A 78 12.34 -12.08 7.29
N LEU A 79 12.06 -11.88 6.01
CA LEU A 79 12.01 -12.99 5.04
C LEU A 79 13.35 -13.71 4.90
N ARG A 80 14.47 -12.99 4.95
CA ARG A 80 15.81 -13.60 4.96
C ARG A 80 16.02 -14.46 6.21
N SER A 81 15.56 -13.99 7.37
CA SER A 81 15.63 -14.77 8.62
C SER A 81 14.75 -16.02 8.56
N VAL A 82 13.56 -15.93 7.97
CA VAL A 82 12.67 -17.09 7.78
C VAL A 82 13.32 -18.11 6.85
N LEU A 83 13.88 -17.66 5.72
CA LEU A 83 14.61 -18.53 4.80
C LEU A 83 15.81 -19.20 5.47
N HIS A 84 16.63 -18.43 6.21
CA HIS A 84 17.77 -18.96 6.95
C HIS A 84 17.35 -20.04 7.94
N ASN A 85 16.34 -19.77 8.78
CA ASN A 85 15.81 -20.75 9.72
C ASN A 85 15.19 -21.97 9.03
N TYR A 86 14.60 -21.79 7.85
CA TYR A 86 14.02 -22.88 7.07
C TYR A 86 15.08 -23.81 6.48
N VAL A 87 16.18 -23.24 5.99
CA VAL A 87 17.31 -23.99 5.40
C VAL A 87 18.12 -24.69 6.49
N ASP A 88 18.33 -24.04 7.63
CA ASP A 88 19.14 -24.58 8.73
C ASP A 88 18.34 -25.48 9.68
N GLY A 89 17.01 -25.46 9.59
CA GLY A 89 16.10 -26.13 10.51
C GLY A 89 15.82 -27.58 10.17
N ASN A 90 15.81 -28.44 11.21
CA ASN A 90 15.13 -29.74 11.30
C ASN A 90 15.82 -30.99 10.72
N GLY A 91 17.08 -30.93 10.27
CA GLY A 91 17.82 -32.14 9.84
C GLY A 91 17.23 -32.86 8.61
N MET A 92 16.20 -32.26 7.99
CA MET A 92 15.59 -32.66 6.74
C MET A 92 16.00 -31.62 5.69
N PRO A 93 16.37 -32.00 4.47
CA PRO A 93 16.63 -31.03 3.41
C PRO A 93 15.40 -30.13 3.24
N PRO A 94 15.59 -28.80 3.10
CA PRO A 94 14.49 -27.88 2.90
C PRO A 94 13.73 -28.22 1.61
N ASP A 95 12.41 -28.10 1.64
CA ASP A 95 11.59 -28.31 0.45
C ASP A 95 12.01 -27.31 -0.64
N PRO A 96 12.44 -27.78 -1.84
CA PRO A 96 12.90 -26.91 -2.90
C PRO A 96 11.84 -25.91 -3.37
N GLU A 97 10.56 -26.30 -3.35
CA GLU A 97 9.47 -25.42 -3.79
C GLU A 97 9.27 -24.25 -2.81
N THR A 98 9.21 -24.54 -1.51
CA THR A 98 9.09 -23.53 -0.45
C THR A 98 10.31 -22.60 -0.46
N THR A 99 11.50 -23.15 -0.60
CA THR A 99 12.75 -22.39 -0.71
C THR A 99 12.73 -21.44 -1.90
N SER A 100 12.33 -21.94 -3.07
CA SER A 100 12.21 -21.14 -4.30
C SER A 100 11.19 -20.01 -4.16
N LYS A 101 10.03 -20.27 -3.52
CA LYS A 101 9.01 -19.24 -3.25
C LYS A 101 9.55 -18.14 -2.35
N LEU A 102 10.23 -18.49 -1.24
CA LEU A 102 10.84 -17.51 -0.34
C LEU A 102 11.91 -16.67 -1.04
N LEU A 103 12.79 -17.31 -1.83
CA LEU A 103 13.78 -16.61 -2.64
C LEU A 103 13.13 -15.64 -3.63
N ALA A 104 12.07 -16.06 -4.32
CA ALA A 104 11.35 -15.22 -5.28
C ALA A 104 10.65 -14.02 -4.60
N GLU A 105 10.13 -14.18 -3.38
CA GLU A 105 9.59 -13.07 -2.58
C GLU A 105 10.70 -12.08 -2.19
N ILE A 106 11.83 -12.58 -1.71
CA ILE A 106 13.00 -11.76 -1.36
C ILE A 106 13.46 -10.93 -2.57
N SER A 107 13.63 -11.56 -3.75
CA SER A 107 14.02 -10.86 -4.98
C SER A 107 13.02 -9.76 -5.36
N ARG A 108 11.71 -10.01 -5.19
CA ARG A 108 10.68 -9.00 -5.47
C ARG A 108 10.72 -7.82 -4.51
N ILE A 109 10.97 -8.05 -3.22
CA ILE A 109 11.13 -6.95 -2.25
C ILE A 109 12.38 -6.13 -2.56
N VAL A 110 13.51 -6.78 -2.87
CA VAL A 110 14.75 -6.07 -3.27
C VAL A 110 14.50 -5.18 -4.48
N ALA A 111 13.87 -5.69 -5.53
CA ALA A 111 13.54 -4.91 -6.73
C ALA A 111 12.63 -3.71 -6.41
N ARG A 112 11.69 -3.86 -5.47
CA ARG A 112 10.83 -2.74 -5.01
C ARG A 112 11.63 -1.70 -4.24
N ILE A 113 12.53 -2.12 -3.35
CA ILE A 113 13.42 -1.21 -2.61
C ILE A 113 14.30 -0.42 -3.59
N GLU A 114 14.88 -1.11 -4.58
CA GLU A 114 15.68 -0.45 -5.62
C GLU A 114 14.86 0.57 -6.40
N LYS A 115 13.61 0.25 -6.73
CA LYS A 115 12.70 1.19 -7.40
C LYS A 115 12.38 2.41 -6.54
N VAL A 116 12.01 2.20 -5.27
CA VAL A 116 11.73 3.30 -4.33
C VAL A 116 12.96 4.18 -4.15
N LYS A 117 14.16 3.59 -4.13
CA LYS A 117 15.40 4.34 -4.14
C LYS A 117 15.56 5.10 -5.45
N SER A 118 15.47 4.44 -6.60
CA SER A 118 15.71 5.06 -7.91
C SER A 118 14.79 6.24 -8.21
N ASP A 119 13.54 6.20 -7.74
CA ASP A 119 12.56 7.28 -7.94
C ASP A 119 13.00 8.62 -7.28
N ASN A 120 13.95 8.59 -6.33
CA ASN A 120 14.52 9.77 -5.66
C ASN A 120 15.96 10.13 -6.11
N HIS A 121 16.52 9.49 -7.13
CA HIS A 121 17.88 9.79 -7.61
C HIS A 121 17.88 10.76 -8.80
N VAL A 122 18.82 11.70 -8.79
CA VAL A 122 19.18 12.47 -9.99
C VAL A 122 20.03 11.56 -10.87
N THR A 123 19.62 11.33 -12.12
CA THR A 123 20.43 10.51 -13.03
C THR A 123 21.69 11.28 -13.44
N ARG A 124 22.73 10.59 -13.90
CA ARG A 124 23.92 11.25 -14.46
C ARG A 124 23.56 12.19 -15.62
N ALA A 125 22.56 11.81 -16.43
CA ALA A 125 22.08 12.65 -17.52
C ALA A 125 21.42 13.94 -17.01
N ASP A 126 20.61 13.85 -15.95
CA ASP A 126 20.00 15.02 -15.30
C ASP A 126 21.07 15.94 -14.70
N LEU A 127 22.08 15.38 -14.03
CA LEU A 127 23.21 16.14 -13.49
C LEU A 127 23.99 16.85 -14.61
N CYS A 128 24.34 16.14 -15.69
CA CYS A 128 25.02 16.73 -16.84
C CYS A 128 24.20 17.86 -17.46
N ARG A 129 22.88 17.68 -17.57
CA ARG A 129 21.96 18.71 -18.08
C ARG A 129 21.96 19.93 -17.17
N ILE A 130 21.88 19.76 -15.84
CA ILE A 130 21.93 20.86 -14.87
C ILE A 130 23.26 21.62 -15.02
N MET A 131 24.40 20.91 -15.06
CA MET A 131 25.71 21.53 -15.22
C MET A 131 25.84 22.30 -16.54
N GLN A 132 25.31 21.78 -17.64
CA GLN A 132 25.30 22.46 -18.93
C GLN A 132 24.46 23.75 -18.90
N GLU A 133 23.27 23.71 -18.29
CA GLU A 133 22.41 24.90 -18.16
C GLU A 133 23.03 25.96 -17.22
N MET A 134 23.71 25.53 -16.15
CA MET A 134 24.52 26.42 -15.32
C MET A 134 25.63 27.07 -16.16
N GLY A 135 26.37 26.30 -16.95
CA GLY A 135 27.41 26.81 -17.84
C GLY A 135 26.90 27.82 -18.87
N ARG A 136 25.76 27.52 -19.52
CA ARG A 136 25.09 28.44 -20.46
C ARG A 136 24.64 29.74 -19.79
N THR A 137 24.21 29.65 -18.54
CA THR A 137 23.80 30.84 -17.77
C THR A 137 25.00 31.72 -17.45
N VAL A 138 26.12 31.12 -17.03
CA VAL A 138 27.39 31.85 -16.82
C VAL A 138 27.85 32.49 -18.13
N ASP A 139 27.83 31.75 -19.23
CA ASP A 139 28.28 32.25 -20.54
C ASP A 139 27.45 33.44 -21.04
N ARG A 140 26.14 33.47 -20.72
CA ARG A 140 25.20 34.53 -21.11
C ARG A 140 25.39 35.83 -20.33
N TYR A 141 25.77 35.75 -19.06
CA TYR A 141 25.74 36.91 -18.14
C TYR A 141 27.11 37.38 -17.67
N VAL A 142 28.17 36.62 -17.92
CA VAL A 142 29.54 37.03 -17.65
C VAL A 142 30.20 37.34 -18.99
N ASP A 143 30.70 38.56 -19.19
CA ASP A 143 31.38 38.93 -20.44
C ASP A 143 32.90 38.75 -20.36
N ASP A 144 33.48 38.78 -19.15
CA ASP A 144 34.92 38.64 -18.94
C ASP A 144 35.38 37.18 -19.10
N ASN A 145 36.18 36.93 -20.15
CA ASN A 145 36.77 35.61 -20.39
C ASN A 145 37.69 35.16 -19.26
N SER A 146 38.41 36.07 -18.57
CA SER A 146 39.26 35.69 -17.44
C SER A 146 38.44 35.08 -16.30
N THR A 147 37.28 35.67 -16.03
CA THR A 147 36.35 35.20 -15.00
C THR A 147 35.70 33.89 -15.41
N LYS A 148 35.34 33.71 -16.69
CA LYS A 148 34.84 32.42 -17.21
C LYS A 148 35.86 31.29 -17.04
N GLU A 149 37.14 31.55 -17.32
CA GLU A 149 38.20 30.56 -17.16
C GLU A 149 38.38 30.14 -15.70
N LYS A 150 38.39 31.09 -14.76
CA LYS A 150 38.43 30.80 -13.32
C LYS A 150 37.26 29.94 -12.86
N ILE A 151 36.03 30.29 -13.27
CA ILE A 151 34.83 29.51 -12.92
C ILE A 151 34.93 28.09 -13.47
N ARG A 152 35.37 27.92 -14.73
CA ARG A 152 35.57 26.60 -15.34
C ARG A 152 36.59 25.78 -14.57
N ASP A 153 37.73 26.36 -14.26
CA ASP A 153 38.83 25.65 -13.59
C ASP A 153 38.44 25.25 -12.17
N ASP A 154 37.73 26.12 -11.44
CA ASP A 154 37.15 25.81 -10.14
C ASP A 154 36.12 24.66 -10.24
N TRP A 155 35.23 24.69 -11.23
CA TRP A 155 34.27 23.59 -11.45
C TRP A 155 34.94 22.25 -11.78
N LEU A 156 36.02 22.27 -12.57
CA LEU A 156 36.81 21.06 -12.87
C LEU A 156 37.57 20.52 -11.65
N SER A 157 37.83 21.36 -10.65
CA SER A 157 38.52 20.96 -9.42
C SER A 157 37.60 20.22 -8.42
N ILE A 158 36.28 20.30 -8.59
CA ILE A 158 35.31 19.64 -7.71
C ILE A 158 35.45 18.13 -7.86
N ARG A 159 35.91 17.47 -6.80
CA ARG A 159 35.93 16.00 -6.71
C ARG A 159 34.60 15.51 -6.12
N LEU A 160 33.98 14.57 -6.81
CA LEU A 160 32.87 13.75 -6.30
C LEU A 160 33.40 12.56 -5.50
#